data_AF-A0A177S900-F1
#
_entry.id   AF-A0A177S900-F1
#
_cell.length_a   1.000
_cell.length_b   1.000
_cell.length_c   1.000
_cell.angle_alpha   90.00
_cell.angle_beta   90.00
_cell.angle_gamma   90.00
#
_symmetry.space_group_name_H-M   'P 1'
#
loop_
_entity.id
_entity.type
_entity.pdbx_description
1 polymer ?
#
loop_
_entity_poly.entity_id
_entity_poly.type
_entity_poly.pdbx_seq_one_letter_code
_entity_poly.pdbx_strand_id
1 'polypeptide(L)'
;MKHRIVFRGEEDSISWDILHVYPKQGELTIQMTGQDSKHDISVSFDEYDLFIRDFAHVHESLQGEVVFEQGVIRLRLRYDRLGRVFISWSDGQTSHQFRSDQSYLSEALAQLGVY
;
A
#
# COMPACT_ATOMS: atom_id res chain seq x y z
N MET A 1 -14.14 14.76 2.34
CA MET A 1 -14.00 13.32 2.66
C MET A 1 -12.55 12.95 2.37
N LYS A 2 -11.73 12.61 3.37
CA LYS A 2 -10.34 12.18 3.12
C LYS A 2 -10.40 10.72 2.68
N HIS A 3 -9.89 10.42 1.51
CA HIS A 3 -9.82 9.05 1.02
C HIS A 3 -8.64 8.38 1.72
N ARG A 4 -8.94 7.44 2.62
CA ARG A 4 -7.96 6.71 3.43
C ARG A 4 -7.99 5.24 3.06
N ILE A 5 -6.83 4.70 2.71
CA ILE A 5 -6.60 3.27 2.53
C ILE A 5 -5.78 2.77 3.73
N VAL A 6 -6.13 1.62 4.29
CA VAL A 6 -5.42 1.04 5.43
C VAL A 6 -4.95 -0.37 5.12
N PHE A 7 -3.64 -0.55 5.08
CA PHE A 7 -2.97 -1.84 5.00
C PHE A 7 -2.78 -2.39 6.42
N ARG A 8 -3.79 -3.11 6.92
CA ARG A 8 -3.79 -3.67 8.28
C ARG A 8 -3.08 -5.02 8.34
N GLY A 9 -2.49 -5.34 9.48
CA GLY A 9 -2.11 -6.70 9.85
C GLY A 9 -2.41 -7.00 11.30
N GLU A 10 -1.87 -8.12 11.79
CA GLU A 10 -2.12 -8.65 13.13
C GLU A 10 -1.57 -7.75 14.24
N GLU A 11 -0.40 -7.14 14.01
CA GLU A 11 0.33 -6.36 15.03
C GLU A 11 0.37 -4.86 14.73
N ASP A 12 0.22 -4.47 13.47
CA ASP A 12 0.46 -3.10 13.01
C ASP A 12 -0.35 -2.76 11.75
N SER A 13 -0.34 -1.50 11.33
CA SER A 13 -0.99 -1.04 10.11
C SER A 13 -0.27 0.14 9.48
N ILE A 14 -0.40 0.26 8.17
CA ILE A 14 0.05 1.43 7.43
C ILE A 14 -1.16 2.10 6.80
N SER A 15 -1.32 3.41 7.00
CA SER A 15 -2.39 4.17 6.35
C SER A 15 -1.85 5.03 5.22
N TRP A 16 -2.60 5.09 4.14
CA TRP A 16 -2.43 6.03 3.04
C TRP A 16 -3.58 7.00 3.08
N ASP A 17 -3.29 8.28 3.27
CA ASP A 17 -4.26 9.35 3.20
C ASP A 17 -4.00 10.17 1.92
N ILE A 18 -4.92 10.13 0.96
CA ILE A 18 -4.81 11.00 -0.23
C ILE A 18 -5.08 12.43 0.21
N LEU A 19 -4.04 13.25 0.21
CA LEU A 19 -4.09 14.65 0.66
C LEU A 19 -4.59 15.56 -0.45
N HIS A 20 -4.01 15.41 -1.64
CA HIS A 20 -4.27 16.25 -2.80
C HIS A 20 -4.24 15.42 -4.07
N VAL A 21 -5.09 15.78 -5.02
CA VAL A 21 -5.12 15.21 -6.37
C VAL A 21 -4.90 16.37 -7.33
N TYR A 22 -3.99 16.20 -8.28
CA TYR A 22 -3.57 17.21 -9.24
C TYR A 22 -3.86 16.74 -10.67
N PRO A 23 -5.12 16.82 -11.14
CA PRO A 23 -5.54 16.20 -12.40
C PRO A 23 -4.79 16.72 -13.63
N LYS A 24 -4.38 17.99 -13.63
CA LYS A 24 -3.64 18.59 -14.75
C LYS A 24 -2.19 18.12 -14.83
N GLN A 25 -1.61 17.72 -13.70
CA GLN A 25 -0.25 17.22 -13.59
C GLN A 25 -0.20 15.69 -13.68
N GLY A 26 -1.35 15.01 -13.53
CA GLY A 26 -1.41 13.56 -13.55
C GLY A 26 -0.78 12.93 -12.31
N GLU A 27 -0.86 13.61 -11.16
CA GLU A 27 -0.23 13.18 -9.91
C GLU A 27 -1.17 13.36 -8.72
N LEU A 28 -0.88 12.67 -7.63
CA LEU A 28 -1.52 12.85 -6.34
C LEU A 28 -0.49 12.81 -5.21
N THR A 29 -0.81 13.47 -4.11
CA THR A 29 -0.01 13.43 -2.88
C THR A 29 -0.65 12.48 -1.89
N ILE A 30 0.10 11.46 -1.49
CA ILE A 30 -0.28 10.51 -0.44
C ILE A 30 0.54 10.79 0.80
N GLN A 31 -0.15 10.83 1.94
CA GLN A 31 0.49 10.76 3.24
C GLN A 31 0.47 9.33 3.74
N MET A 32 1.65 8.73 3.83
CA MET A 32 1.85 7.39 4.36
C MET A 32 2.20 7.50 5.84
N THR A 33 1.44 6.81 6.69
CA THR A 33 1.68 6.76 8.14
C THR A 33 1.89 5.30 8.55
N GLY A 34 3.09 4.99 9.04
CA GLY A 34 3.40 3.73 9.72
C GLY A 34 3.44 3.91 11.24
N GLN A 35 3.95 2.91 11.96
CA GLN A 35 3.97 2.89 13.43
C GLN A 35 4.61 4.14 14.06
N ASP A 36 5.81 4.51 13.60
CA ASP A 36 6.60 5.61 14.18
C ASP A 36 6.99 6.69 13.16
N SER A 37 6.53 6.55 11.92
CA SER A 37 6.98 7.37 10.79
C SER A 37 5.80 7.90 9.98
N LYS A 38 5.95 9.12 9.46
CA LYS A 38 4.95 9.77 8.63
C LYS A 38 5.63 10.51 7.49
N HIS A 39 5.19 10.23 6.27
CA HIS A 39 5.82 10.78 5.07
C HIS A 39 4.78 11.17 4.03
N ASP A 40 4.99 12.33 3.40
CA ASP A 40 4.19 12.79 2.27
C ASP A 40 4.97 12.52 0.98
N ILE A 41 4.35 11.82 0.05
CA ILE A 41 4.91 11.47 -1.25
C ILE A 41 4.02 11.99 -2.38
N SER A 42 4.63 12.38 -3.48
CA SER A 42 3.93 12.60 -4.74
C SER A 42 4.09 11.37 -5.61
N VAL A 43 3.00 10.88 -6.18
CA VAL A 43 2.98 9.74 -7.09
C VAL A 43 2.22 10.10 -8.35
N SER A 44 2.70 9.65 -9.51
CA SER A 44 1.94 9.80 -10.75
C SER A 44 0.72 8.87 -10.74
N PHE A 45 -0.32 9.22 -11.51
CA PHE A 45 -1.49 8.36 -11.70
C PHE A 45 -1.10 7.02 -12.33
N ASP A 46 -0.14 7.02 -13.27
CA ASP A 46 0.34 5.79 -13.91
C ASP A 46 0.98 4.83 -12.91
N GLU A 47 1.83 5.33 -12.00
CA GLU A 47 2.46 4.52 -10.94
C GLU A 47 1.44 4.04 -9.92
N TYR A 48 0.48 4.90 -9.55
CA TYR A 48 -0.60 4.57 -8.63
C TYR A 48 -1.49 3.45 -9.20
N ASP A 49 -1.94 3.59 -10.45
CA ASP A 49 -2.80 2.62 -11.13
C ASP A 49 -2.06 1.31 -11.42
N LEU A 50 -0.77 1.37 -11.75
CA LEU A 50 0.08 0.18 -11.91
C LEU A 50 0.15 -0.61 -10.59
N PHE A 51 0.44 0.07 -9.48
CA PHE A 51 0.50 -0.59 -8.18
C PHE A 51 -0.82 -1.25 -7.80
N ILE A 52 -1.95 -0.55 -8.00
CA ILE A 52 -3.28 -1.08 -7.70
C ILE A 52 -3.55 -2.35 -8.50
N ARG A 53 -3.26 -2.33 -9.80
CA ARG A 53 -3.46 -3.48 -10.68
C ARG A 53 -2.60 -4.68 -10.26
N ASP A 54 -1.33 -4.43 -9.98
CA ASP A 54 -0.40 -5.49 -9.57
C ASP A 54 -0.77 -6.05 -8.20
N PHE A 55 -1.24 -5.19 -7.29
CA PHE A 55 -1.75 -5.61 -5.99
C PHE A 55 -3.00 -6.49 -6.16
N ALA A 56 -3.98 -6.07 -6.97
CA ALA A 56 -5.16 -6.89 -7.25
C ALA A 56 -4.76 -8.26 -7.82
N HIS A 57 -3.83 -8.30 -8.78
CA HIS A 57 -3.35 -9.55 -9.39
C HIS A 57 -2.67 -10.50 -8.39
N VAL A 58 -1.78 -9.96 -7.54
CA VAL A 58 -1.09 -10.73 -6.49
C VAL A 58 -2.09 -11.22 -5.44
N HIS A 59 -3.08 -10.41 -5.07
CA HIS A 59 -4.14 -10.79 -4.15
C HIS A 59 -5.01 -11.92 -4.70
N GLU A 60 -5.46 -11.82 -5.95
CA GLU A 60 -6.30 -12.84 -6.60
C GLU A 60 -5.56 -14.17 -6.78
N SER A 61 -4.27 -14.13 -7.12
CA SER A 61 -3.46 -15.33 -7.29
C SER A 61 -2.99 -15.95 -5.97
N LEU A 62 -3.13 -15.23 -4.86
CA LEU A 62 -2.67 -15.62 -3.52
C LEU A 62 -1.17 -16.01 -3.49
N GLN A 63 -0.38 -15.47 -4.42
CA GLN A 63 1.04 -15.78 -4.56
C GLN A 63 1.80 -14.60 -5.17
N GLY A 64 3.10 -14.54 -4.88
CA GLY A 64 3.98 -13.50 -5.42
C GLY A 64 4.06 -12.27 -4.52
N GLU A 65 4.48 -11.15 -5.09
CA GLU A 65 4.64 -9.90 -4.38
C GLU A 65 4.41 -8.70 -5.25
N VAL A 66 3.94 -7.63 -4.61
CA VAL A 66 3.88 -6.29 -5.19
C VAL A 66 4.66 -5.35 -4.30
N VAL A 67 5.34 -4.39 -4.92
CA VAL A 67 6.13 -3.38 -4.21
C VAL A 67 5.73 -2.01 -4.76
N PHE A 68 5.37 -1.12 -3.85
CA PHE A 68 5.26 0.31 -4.09
C PHE A 68 6.53 0.98 -3.58
N GLU A 69 7.25 1.69 -4.45
CA GLU A 69 8.48 2.40 -4.11
C GLU A 69 8.39 3.86 -4.56
N GLN A 70 8.71 4.78 -3.66
CA GLN A 70 8.85 6.21 -3.96
C GLN A 70 10.05 6.77 -3.19
N GLY A 71 11.16 6.98 -3.89
CA GLY A 71 12.42 7.38 -3.28
C GLY A 71 12.92 6.35 -2.26
N VAL A 72 13.02 6.74 -0.99
CA VAL A 72 13.45 5.85 0.12
C VAL A 72 12.30 5.07 0.73
N ILE A 73 11.07 5.39 0.34
CA ILE A 73 9.86 4.80 0.90
C ILE A 73 9.50 3.54 0.12
N ARG A 74 9.22 2.45 0.84
CA ARG A 74 8.88 1.14 0.29
C ARG A 74 7.75 0.50 1.07
N LEU A 75 6.68 0.15 0.37
CA LEU A 75 5.63 -0.74 0.85
C LEU A 75 5.65 -2.02 0.01
N ARG A 76 5.76 -3.20 0.64
CA ARG A 76 5.73 -4.50 -0.02
C ARG A 76 4.63 -5.36 0.55
N LEU A 77 3.85 -5.98 -0.32
CA LEU A 77 2.87 -7.02 0.02
C LEU A 77 3.35 -8.31 -0.60
N ARG A 78 3.57 -9.34 0.21
CA ARG A 78 4.09 -10.64 -0.25
C ARG A 78 3.25 -11.78 0.29
N TYR A 79 2.84 -12.66 -0.61
CA TYR A 79 2.23 -13.93 -0.29
C TYR A 79 3.30 -15.03 -0.24
N ASP A 80 3.28 -15.83 0.83
CA ASP A 80 4.03 -17.07 0.84
C ASP A 80 3.26 -18.22 0.15
N ARG A 81 3.92 -19.38 0.01
CA ARG A 81 3.34 -20.56 -0.66
C ARG A 81 2.10 -21.15 0.04
N LEU A 82 1.80 -20.71 1.26
CA LEU A 82 0.63 -21.12 2.02
C LEU A 82 -0.48 -20.06 1.97
N GLY A 83 -0.33 -19.02 1.14
CA GLY A 83 -1.29 -17.92 1.03
C GLY A 83 -1.28 -16.96 2.21
N ARG A 84 -0.23 -16.98 3.05
CA ARG A 84 -0.06 -16.02 4.14
C ARG A 84 0.53 -14.73 3.61
N VAL A 85 -0.03 -13.61 4.04
CA VAL A 85 0.42 -12.27 3.64
C VAL A 85 1.37 -11.70 4.67
N PHE A 86 2.44 -11.09 4.16
CA PHE A 86 3.33 -10.23 4.92
C PHE A 86 3.33 -8.85 4.28
N ILE A 87 3.16 -7.83 5.12
CA ILE A 87 3.29 -6.43 4.76
C ILE A 87 4.63 -5.96 5.29
N SER A 88 5.46 -5.39 4.42
CA SER A 88 6.71 -4.73 4.82
C SER A 88 6.65 -3.26 4.48
N TRP A 89 7.05 -2.42 5.42
CA TRP A 89 7.16 -0.97 5.26
C TRP A 89 8.56 -0.52 5.63
N SER A 90 9.14 0.34 4.81
CA SER A 90 10.36 1.05 5.16
C SER A 90 10.29 2.48 4.67
N ASP A 91 10.83 3.39 5.47
CA ASP A 91 10.99 4.80 5.13
C ASP A 91 12.47 5.20 4.95
N GLY A 92 13.34 4.21 4.74
CA GLY A 92 14.79 4.39 4.63
C GLY A 92 15.52 4.52 5.96
N GLN A 93 14.82 4.76 7.07
CA GLN A 93 15.40 4.77 8.42
C GLN A 93 14.95 3.58 9.23
N THR A 94 13.68 3.26 9.13
CA THR A 94 13.01 2.17 9.82
C THR A 94 12.51 1.16 8.82
N SER A 95 12.39 -0.09 9.26
CA SER A 95 11.83 -1.16 8.45
C SER A 95 11.05 -2.08 9.36
N HIS A 96 9.77 -2.25 9.07
CA HIS A 96 8.83 -3.06 9.82
C HIS A 96 8.23 -4.10 8.88
N GLN A 97 8.05 -5.31 9.37
CA GLN A 97 7.32 -6.35 8.67
C GLN A 97 6.34 -6.99 9.64
N PHE A 98 5.09 -7.09 9.24
CA PHE A 98 4.04 -7.71 10.03
C PHE A 98 3.17 -8.61 9.15
N ARG A 99 2.56 -9.60 9.79
CA ARG A 99 1.64 -10.52 9.12
C ARG A 99 0.29 -9.86 8.93
N SER A 100 -0.37 -10.15 7.81
CA SER A 100 -1.74 -9.74 7.56
C SER A 100 -2.60 -10.92 7.12
N ASP A 101 -3.91 -10.68 7.08
CA ASP A 101 -4.93 -11.59 6.62
C ASP A 101 -5.47 -11.15 5.26
N GLN A 102 -5.95 -12.11 4.47
CA GLN A 102 -6.51 -11.83 3.15
C GLN A 102 -7.70 -10.87 3.24
N SER A 103 -8.56 -11.01 4.25
CA SER A 103 -9.73 -10.14 4.44
C SER A 103 -9.34 -8.66 4.57
N TYR A 104 -8.25 -8.35 5.28
CA TYR A 104 -7.74 -6.99 5.43
C TYR A 104 -7.17 -6.43 4.12
N LEU A 105 -6.55 -7.26 3.29
CA LEU A 105 -6.11 -6.83 1.96
C LEU A 105 -7.28 -6.62 1.00
N SER A 106 -8.34 -7.42 1.09
CA SER A 106 -9.57 -7.17 0.34
C SER A 106 -10.21 -5.84 0.73
N GLU A 107 -10.23 -5.49 2.03
CA GLU A 107 -10.69 -4.16 2.49
C GLU A 107 -9.84 -3.03 1.89
N ALA A 108 -8.51 -3.18 1.86
CA ALA A 108 -7.61 -2.19 1.28
C ALA A 108 -7.84 -2.03 -0.25
N LEU A 109 -8.05 -3.13 -0.98
CA LEU A 109 -8.38 -3.09 -2.41
C LEU A 109 -9.71 -2.39 -2.67
N ALA A 110 -10.74 -2.70 -1.88
CA ALA A 110 -12.04 -2.01 -1.96
C ALA A 110 -11.91 -0.51 -1.70
N GLN A 111 -11.07 -0.12 -0.74
CA GLN A 111 -10.76 1.29 -0.49
C GLN A 111 -10.04 1.93 -1.68
N LEU A 112 -9.16 1.21 -2.38
CA LEU A 112 -8.49 1.68 -3.60
C LEU A 112 -9.44 1.75 -4.82
N GLY A 113 -10.71 1.35 -4.68
CA GLY A 113 -11.68 1.33 -5.78
C GLY A 113 -11.59 0.09 -6.68
N VAL A 114 -10.92 -0.97 -6.20
CA VAL A 114 -10.94 -2.30 -6.81
C VAL A 114 -12.00 -3.11 -6.07
N TYR A 115 -13.03 -3.55 -6.81
CA TYR A 115 -14.28 -4.24 -6.40
C TYR A 115 -15.55 -3.39 -6.41
#